data_AF-A0A6N9BDX1-F1
#
_entry.id   AF-A0A6N9BDX1-F1
#
_cell.length_a   1.000
_cell.length_b   1.000
_cell.length_c   1.000
_cell.angle_alpha   90.00
_cell.angle_beta   90.00
_cell.angle_gamma   90.00
#
_symmetry.space_group_name_H-M   'P 1'
#
loop_
_entity.id
_entity.type
_entity.pdbx_description
1 polymer ?
#
loop_
_entity_poly.entity_id
_entity_poly.type
_entity_poly.pdbx_seq_one_letter_code
_entity_poly.pdbx_strand_id
1 'polypeptide(L)'
;MAFAILLALIGVPLVEIAVFIEVGGWIGLWPTLAVIVLTAVVGTWLIRAQGVGVLMRARRTIAEGGAPIREMFDGVCLIVAGALLLTPGFFTDAAGFLLLLPPFRDLAAGWAWRRWGGEVRVRQGGAGVIEGEYRDDTPGEPR
;
A
#
# COMPACT_ATOMS: atom_id res chain seq x y z
N MET A 1 0.41 7.78 21.85
CA MET A 1 0.29 7.76 20.37
C MET A 1 0.13 9.16 19.79
N ALA A 2 -0.82 9.98 20.25
CA ALA A 2 -1.03 11.34 19.73
C ALA A 2 0.23 12.22 19.74
N PHE A 3 1.03 12.18 20.81
CA PHE A 3 2.28 12.94 20.92
C PHE A 3 3.34 12.54 19.88
N ALA A 4 3.44 11.24 19.55
CA ALA A 4 4.38 10.76 18.54
C ALA A 4 3.97 11.21 17.13
N ILE A 5 2.66 11.22 16.84
CA ILE A 5 2.11 11.74 15.58
C ILE A 5 2.40 13.24 15.47
N LEU A 6 2.20 14.00 16.55
CA LEU A 6 2.49 15.43 16.58
C LEU A 6 3.98 15.73 16.36
N LEU A 7 4.87 14.95 16.99
CA LEU A 7 6.32 15.02 16.77
C LEU A 7 6.70 14.73 15.32
N ALA A 8 6.11 13.69 14.70
CA ALA A 8 6.37 13.38 13.31
C ALA A 8 5.84 14.47 12.37
N LEU A 9 4.64 14.99 12.64
CA LEU A 9 3.99 16.04 11.85
C LEU A 9 4.80 17.34 11.83
N ILE A 10 5.45 17.69 12.94
CA ILE A 10 6.28 18.90 13.04
C ILE A 10 7.72 18.60 12.58
N GLY A 11 8.26 17.45 12.99
CA GLY A 11 9.65 17.07 12.74
C GLY A 11 9.95 16.84 11.27
N VAL A 12 9.06 16.16 10.53
CA VAL A 12 9.28 15.88 9.10
C VAL A 12 9.40 17.17 8.29
N PRO A 13 8.46 18.14 8.35
CA PRO A 13 8.62 19.42 7.65
C PRO A 13 9.86 20.21 8.07
N LEU A 14 10.26 20.17 9.35
CA LEU A 14 11.49 20.82 9.81
C LEU A 14 12.73 20.23 9.14
N VAL A 15 12.81 18.90 9.07
CA VAL A 15 13.90 18.20 8.39
C VAL A 15 13.89 18.52 6.89
N GLU A 16 12.71 18.55 6.27
CA GLU A 16 12.58 18.91 4.85
C GLU A 16 13.10 20.31 4.57
N ILE A 17 12.71 21.30 5.36
CA ILE A 17 13.16 22.68 5.20
C ILE A 17 14.69 22.77 5.35
N ALA A 18 15.26 22.07 6.34
CA ALA A 18 16.71 22.03 6.53
C ALA A 18 17.43 21.45 5.30
N VAL A 19 16.95 20.32 4.77
CA VAL A 19 17.52 19.69 3.57
C VAL A 19 17.34 20.57 2.33
N PHE A 20 16.18 21.22 2.17
CA PHE A 20 15.94 22.16 1.06
C PHE A 20 16.91 23.33 1.07
N ILE A 21 17.19 23.89 2.25
CA ILE A 21 18.13 25.01 2.39
C ILE A 21 19.55 24.54 2.05
N GLU A 22 19.98 23.38 2.56
CA GLU A 22 21.32 22.84 2.32
C GLU A 22 21.54 22.54 0.82
N VAL A 23 20.63 21.76 0.21
CA VAL A 23 20.71 21.41 -1.21
C VAL A 23 20.56 22.66 -2.09
N GLY A 24 19.59 23.52 -1.76
CA GLY A 24 19.38 24.79 -2.46
C GLY A 24 20.59 25.72 -2.40
N GLY A 25 21.37 25.68 -1.31
CA GLY A 25 22.63 26.40 -1.18
C GLY A 25 23.75 25.83 -2.06
N TRP A 26 23.76 24.51 -2.29
CA TRP A 26 24.81 23.85 -3.07
C TRP A 26 24.59 23.92 -4.59
N ILE A 27 23.36 23.68 -5.05
CA ILE A 27 23.03 23.60 -6.49
C ILE A 27 22.14 24.74 -7.00
N GLY A 28 21.63 25.59 -6.11
CA GLY A 28 20.72 26.69 -6.44
C GLY A 28 19.25 26.29 -6.46
N LEU A 29 18.37 27.30 -6.42
CA LEU A 29 16.92 27.12 -6.32
C LEU A 29 16.33 26.39 -7.54
N TRP A 30 16.64 26.85 -8.77
CA TRP A 30 16.03 26.29 -9.98
C TRP A 30 16.36 24.81 -10.20
N PRO A 31 17.62 24.35 -10.07
CA PRO A 31 17.93 22.93 -10.13
C PRO A 31 17.26 22.12 -9.02
N THR A 32 17.18 22.66 -7.80
CA THR A 32 16.48 22.01 -6.67
C THR A 32 15.01 21.78 -7.00
N LEU A 33 14.30 22.80 -7.50
CA LEU A 33 12.90 22.67 -7.92
C LEU A 33 12.74 21.67 -9.07
N ALA A 34 13.66 21.66 -10.04
CA ALA A 34 13.63 20.70 -11.14
C ALA A 34 13.77 19.25 -10.65
N VAL A 35 14.62 18.99 -9.64
CA VAL A 35 14.77 17.66 -9.02
C VAL A 35 13.50 17.22 -8.31
N ILE A 36 12.82 18.11 -7.57
CA ILE A 36 11.53 17.79 -6.93
C ILE A 36 10.47 17.43 -7.97
N VAL A 37 10.37 18.22 -9.06
CA VAL A 37 9.40 17.93 -10.12
C VAL A 37 9.74 16.61 -10.80
N LEU A 38 11.02 16.35 -11.07
CA LEU A 38 11.48 15.11 -11.68
C LEU A 38 11.15 13.90 -10.80
N THR A 39 11.43 13.97 -9.50
CA THR A 39 11.13 12.91 -8.53
C THR A 39 9.62 12.65 -8.42
N ALA A 40 8.80 13.70 -8.36
CA ALA A 40 7.34 13.56 -8.38
C ALA A 40 6.83 12.87 -9.67
N VAL A 41 7.37 13.24 -10.83
CA VAL A 41 7.02 12.61 -12.11
C VAL A 41 7.44 11.13 -12.16
N VAL A 42 8.68 10.84 -11.79
CA VAL A 42 9.21 9.46 -11.77
C VAL A 42 8.44 8.60 -10.77
N GLY A 43 8.19 9.11 -9.57
CA GLY A 43 7.42 8.44 -8.53
C GLY A 43 5.99 8.12 -8.99
N THR A 44 5.29 9.11 -9.54
CA THR A 44 3.93 8.93 -10.08
C THR A 44 3.89 7.91 -11.21
N TRP A 45 4.88 7.95 -12.12
CA TRP A 45 4.98 6.99 -13.21
C TRP A 45 5.20 5.57 -12.69
N LEU A 46 6.07 5.40 -11.69
CA LEU A 46 6.35 4.10 -11.08
C LEU A 46 5.13 3.54 -10.33
N ILE A 47 4.41 4.38 -9.59
CA ILE A 47 3.15 4.02 -8.93
C ILE A 47 2.12 3.55 -9.96
N ARG A 48 1.97 4.28 -11.06
CA ARG A 48 1.03 3.91 -12.12
C ARG A 48 1.39 2.56 -12.75
N ALA A 49 2.67 2.33 -13.03
CA ALA A 49 3.14 1.06 -13.60
C ALA A 49 2.91 -0.12 -12.64
N GLN A 50 3.29 0.02 -11.37
CA GLN A 50 3.14 -1.03 -10.37
C GLN A 50 1.67 -1.25 -9.97
N GLY A 51 0.86 -0.19 -9.88
CA GLY A 51 -0.54 -0.23 -9.49
C GLY A 51 -1.40 -1.04 -10.46
N VAL A 52 -1.17 -0.91 -11.76
CA VAL A 52 -1.84 -1.77 -12.76
C VAL A 52 -1.50 -3.24 -12.55
N GLY A 53 -0.23 -3.57 -12.29
CA GLY A 53 0.20 -4.94 -12.02
C GLY A 53 -0.41 -5.52 -10.73
N VAL A 54 -0.50 -4.73 -9.66
CA VAL A 54 -1.17 -5.15 -8.41
C VAL A 54 -2.65 -5.39 -8.63
N LEU A 55 -3.34 -4.50 -9.36
CA LEU A 55 -4.77 -4.65 -9.66
C LEU A 55 -5.05 -5.88 -10.53
N MET A 56 -4.22 -6.15 -11.53
CA MET A 56 -4.37 -7.33 -12.39
C MET A 56 -4.19 -8.63 -11.60
N ARG A 57 -3.19 -8.69 -10.72
CA ARG A 57 -2.98 -9.84 -9.81
C ARG A 57 -4.16 -10.02 -8.86
N ALA A 58 -4.64 -8.95 -8.24
CA ALA A 58 -5.79 -8.99 -7.35
C ALA A 58 -7.04 -9.54 -8.06
N ARG A 59 -7.33 -9.05 -9.28
CA ARG A 59 -8.44 -9.54 -10.11
C ARG A 59 -8.30 -11.03 -10.44
N ARG A 60 -7.09 -11.48 -10.77
CA ARG A 60 -6.80 -12.89 -11.06
C ARG A 60 -7.05 -13.77 -9.83
N THR A 61 -6.53 -13.39 -8.66
CA THR A 61 -6.73 -14.13 -7.41
C THR A 61 -8.21 -14.25 -7.05
N ILE A 62 -8.99 -13.17 -7.25
CA ILE A 62 -10.44 -13.21 -7.03
C ILE A 62 -11.14 -14.13 -8.04
N ALA A 63 -10.76 -14.08 -9.32
CA ALA A 63 -11.33 -14.93 -10.36
C ALA A 63 -11.05 -16.42 -10.13
N GLU A 64 -9.92 -16.74 -9.49
CA GLU A 64 -9.53 -18.10 -9.07
C GLU A 64 -10.20 -18.52 -7.74
N GLY A 65 -11.08 -17.70 -7.16
CA GLY A 65 -11.79 -17.98 -5.91
C GLY A 65 -10.99 -17.72 -4.63
N GLY A 66 -9.82 -17.08 -4.73
CA GLY A 66 -8.93 -16.75 -3.61
C GLY A 66 -9.16 -15.34 -3.03
N ALA A 67 -8.67 -15.12 -1.80
CA ALA A 67 -8.67 -13.80 -1.17
C ALA A 67 -7.33 -13.06 -1.43
N PRO A 68 -7.34 -11.87 -2.06
CA PRO A 68 -6.12 -11.15 -2.49
C PRO A 68 -5.45 -10.35 -1.35
N ILE A 69 -5.18 -10.98 -0.21
CA ILE A 69 -4.68 -10.30 1.01
C ILE A 69 -3.33 -9.60 0.74
N ARG A 70 -2.43 -10.26 0.01
CA ARG A 70 -1.10 -9.69 -0.29
C ARG A 70 -1.20 -8.52 -1.26
N GLU A 71 -2.01 -8.65 -2.30
CA GLU A 71 -2.21 -7.61 -3.30
C GLU A 71 -2.90 -6.38 -2.70
N MET A 72 -3.79 -6.56 -1.72
CA MET A 72 -4.37 -5.45 -0.96
C MET A 72 -3.29 -4.70 -0.16
N PHE A 73 -2.39 -5.41 0.52
CA PHE A 73 -1.28 -4.79 1.24
C PHE A 73 -0.35 -4.02 0.29
N ASP A 74 0.02 -4.63 -0.85
CA ASP A 74 0.82 -3.96 -1.89
C ASP A 74 0.12 -2.70 -2.41
N GLY A 75 -1.20 -2.76 -2.60
CA GLY A 75 -2.03 -1.62 -3.00
C GLY A 75 -2.02 -0.50 -1.96
N VAL A 76 -2.14 -0.82 -0.67
CA VAL A 76 -2.04 0.16 0.41
C VAL A 76 -0.64 0.78 0.46
N CYS A 77 0.42 -0.02 0.36
CA CYS A 77 1.78 0.48 0.31
C CYS A 77 2.00 1.44 -0.88
N LEU A 78 1.42 1.14 -2.05
CA LEU A 78 1.45 2.03 -3.21
C LEU A 78 0.75 3.36 -2.95
N ILE A 79 -0.44 3.34 -2.33
CA ILE A 79 -1.19 4.56 -2.00
C ILE A 79 -0.41 5.40 -1.00
N VAL A 80 0.14 4.77 0.04
CA VAL A 80 0.96 5.46 1.04
C VAL A 80 2.21 6.05 0.40
N ALA A 81 2.93 5.29 -0.43
CA ALA A 81 4.09 5.79 -1.15
C ALA A 81 3.74 6.98 -2.05
N GLY A 82 2.59 6.93 -2.73
CA GLY A 82 2.09 8.05 -3.54
C GLY A 82 1.72 9.27 -2.72
N ALA A 83 1.10 9.10 -1.55
CA ALA A 83 0.81 10.20 -0.64
C ALA A 83 2.10 10.85 -0.13
N LEU A 84 3.14 10.05 0.19
CA LEU A 84 4.45 10.57 0.56
C LEU A 84 5.08 11.39 -0.58
N LEU A 85 5.14 10.83 -1.79
CA LEU A 85 5.71 11.48 -2.99
C LEU A 85 4.93 12.71 -3.47
N LEU A 86 3.66 12.85 -3.07
CA LEU A 86 2.87 14.06 -3.37
C LEU A 86 3.28 15.25 -2.48
N THR A 87 3.95 14.97 -1.37
CA THR A 87 4.48 15.98 -0.45
C THR A 87 5.89 16.32 -0.94
N PRO A 88 6.08 17.43 -1.69
CA PRO A 88 7.38 17.73 -2.29
C PRO A 88 8.43 17.91 -1.20
N GLY A 89 9.37 16.95 -1.10
CA GLY A 89 10.35 16.90 -0.02
C GLY A 89 11.40 15.83 -0.26
N PHE A 90 12.68 16.17 -0.14
CA PHE A 90 13.77 15.21 -0.38
C PHE A 90 13.71 13.99 0.54
N PHE A 91 13.36 14.20 1.81
CA PHE A 91 13.31 13.10 2.79
C PHE A 91 12.07 12.23 2.57
N THR A 92 10.92 12.86 2.33
CA THR A 92 9.62 12.22 2.13
C THR A 92 9.59 11.51 0.78
N ASP A 93 10.23 12.07 -0.26
CA ASP A 93 10.45 11.42 -1.55
C ASP A 93 11.33 10.19 -1.40
N ALA A 94 12.45 10.27 -0.67
CA ALA A 94 13.31 9.12 -0.41
C ALA A 94 12.56 8.00 0.32
N ALA A 95 11.77 8.33 1.35
CA ALA A 95 10.92 7.37 2.05
C ALA A 95 9.83 6.77 1.13
N GLY A 96 9.20 7.60 0.31
CA GLY A 96 8.21 7.18 -0.68
C GLY A 96 8.81 6.21 -1.70
N PHE A 97 9.96 6.53 -2.30
CA PHE A 97 10.69 5.66 -3.22
C PHE A 97 11.13 4.35 -2.57
N LEU A 98 11.60 4.41 -1.32
CA LEU A 98 11.97 3.20 -0.57
C LEU A 98 10.79 2.25 -0.45
N LEU A 99 9.60 2.78 -0.16
CA LEU A 99 8.36 2.01 -0.09
C LEU A 99 7.86 1.51 -1.46
N LEU A 100 8.31 2.12 -2.57
CA LEU A 100 8.04 1.63 -3.93
C LEU A 100 8.86 0.39 -4.30
N LEU A 101 9.98 0.13 -3.61
CA LEU A 101 10.82 -1.02 -3.88
C LEU A 101 10.20 -2.31 -3.29
N PRO A 102 9.97 -3.36 -4.11
CA PRO A 102 9.43 -4.64 -3.65
C PRO A 102 10.11 -5.25 -2.41
N PRO A 103 11.45 -5.29 -2.28
CA PRO A 103 12.09 -5.89 -1.10
C PRO A 103 11.77 -5.14 0.19
N PHE A 104 11.57 -3.82 0.13
CA PHE A 104 11.20 -3.03 1.30
C PHE A 104 9.72 -3.22 1.68
N ARG A 105 8.84 -3.50 0.71
CA ARG A 105 7.45 -3.90 0.98
C ARG A 105 7.38 -5.25 1.68
N ASP A 106 8.14 -6.24 1.21
CA ASP A 106 8.18 -7.55 1.85
C ASP A 106 8.77 -7.47 3.27
N LEU A 107 9.77 -6.60 3.48
CA LEU A 107 10.34 -6.35 4.81
C LEU A 107 9.32 -5.68 5.75
N ALA A 108 8.60 -4.67 5.25
CA ALA A 108 7.55 -3.97 5.98
C ALA A 108 6.39 -4.90 6.32
N ALA A 109 5.97 -5.75 5.37
CA ALA A 109 4.95 -6.78 5.58
C ALA A 109 5.39 -7.78 6.66
N GLY A 110 6.63 -8.27 6.59
CA GLY A 110 7.19 -9.17 7.59
C GLY A 110 7.34 -8.53 8.98
N TRP A 111 7.66 -7.24 9.06
CA TRP A 111 7.69 -6.51 10.34
C TRP A 111 6.28 -6.28 10.90
N ALA A 112 5.32 -5.88 10.05
CA ALA A 112 3.92 -5.69 10.44
C ALA A 112 3.29 -7.01 10.92
N TRP A 113 3.53 -8.12 10.24
CA TRP A 113 3.08 -9.45 10.67
C TRP A 113 3.73 -9.89 11.98
N ARG A 114 5.00 -9.55 12.25
CA ARG A 114 5.62 -9.84 13.55
C ARG A 114 5.06 -8.97 14.68
N ARG A 115 4.62 -7.75 14.38
CA ARG A 115 4.08 -6.79 15.35
C ARG A 115 2.58 -6.98 15.61
N TRP A 116 1.81 -7.43 14.62
CA TRP A 116 0.34 -7.55 14.64
C TRP A 116 -0.19 -8.98 14.38
N GLY A 117 0.66 -9.94 14.01
CA GLY A 117 0.28 -11.32 13.71
C GLY A 117 -0.09 -12.18 14.93
N GLY A 118 -0.30 -11.57 16.10
CA GLY A 118 -0.84 -12.26 17.27
C GLY A 118 -2.30 -12.74 17.10
N GLU A 119 -3.05 -12.18 16.15
CA GLU A 119 -4.51 -12.44 16.08
C GLU A 119 -5.15 -12.45 14.69
N VAL A 120 -4.38 -12.47 13.60
CA VAL A 120 -4.97 -12.67 12.27
C VAL A 120 -5.12 -14.17 12.02
N ARG A 121 -6.11 -14.80 12.69
CA ARG A 121 -6.69 -16.05 12.19
C ARG A 121 -7.38 -15.70 10.88
N VAL A 122 -6.67 -15.91 9.77
CA VAL A 122 -7.29 -16.06 8.46
C VAL A 122 -8.30 -17.18 8.63
N ARG A 123 -9.58 -16.82 8.78
CA ARG A 123 -10.69 -17.77 8.67
C ARG A 123 -10.68 -18.20 7.21
N GLN A 124 -9.86 -19.21 6.94
CA GLN A 124 -9.85 -19.94 5.69
C GLN A 124 -11.30 -20.34 5.46
N GLY A 125 -11.96 -19.70 4.51
CA GLY A 125 -13.26 -20.13 4.02
C GLY A 125 -13.05 -21.46 3.30
N GLY A 126 -12.87 -22.53 4.09
CA GLY A 126 -13.01 -23.88 3.61
C GLY A 126 -14.42 -24.02 3.08
N ALA A 127 -14.52 -24.58 1.87
CA ALA A 127 -15.72 -25.03 1.19
C ALA A 127 -16.95 -25.12 2.13
N GLY A 128 -17.75 -24.07 2.16
CA GLY A 128 -19.05 -24.10 2.81
C GLY A 128 -19.91 -25.04 1.99
N VAL A 129 -20.03 -26.29 2.42
CA VAL A 129 -21.17 -27.13 2.05
C VAL A 129 -22.40 -26.34 2.48
N ILE A 130 -23.11 -25.78 1.51
CA ILE A 130 -24.43 -25.19 1.76
C ILE A 130 -25.36 -26.38 1.92
N GLU A 131 -25.69 -26.70 3.17
CA GLU A 131 -26.68 -27.72 3.52
C GLU A 131 -28.05 -27.17 3.13
N GLY A 132 -28.46 -27.46 1.89
CA GLY A 132 -29.80 -27.15 1.41
C GLY A 132 -30.77 -28.19 1.95
N GLU A 133 -31.70 -27.78 2.81
CA GLU A 133 -32.85 -28.60 3.16
C GLU A 133 -33.71 -28.77 1.90
N TYR A 134 -33.69 -29.97 1.30
CA TYR A 134 -34.54 -30.28 0.16
C TYR A 134 -35.91 -30.71 0.67
N ARG A 135 -36.94 -29.94 0.34
CA ARG A 135 -38.34 -30.35 0.51
C ARG A 135 -38.80 -31.01 -0.78
N ASP A 136 -39.05 -32.30 -0.70
CA ASP A 136 -39.59 -33.08 -1.82
C ASP A 136 -41.09 -32.74 -1.96
N ASP A 137 -41.41 -31.77 -2.83
CA ASP A 137 -42.78 -31.38 -3.17
C ASP A 137 -43.35 -32.29 -4.28
N THR A 138 -43.02 -33.59 -4.27
CA THR A 138 -43.69 -34.56 -5.13
C THR A 138 -45.12 -34.76 -4.60
N PRO A 139 -46.17 -34.30 -5.30
CA PRO A 139 -47.53 -34.50 -4.86
C PRO A 139 -47.78 -36.00 -4.86
N GLY A 140 -48.16 -36.53 -3.69
CA GLY A 140 -48.44 -37.96 -3.53
C GLY A 140 -49.38 -38.44 -4.62
N GLU A 141 -48.94 -39.45 -5.34
CA GLU A 141 -49.71 -40.11 -6.38
C GLU A 141 -51.01 -40.64 -5.75
N PRO A 142 -52.19 -40.19 -6.20
CA PRO A 142 -53.46 -40.62 -5.61
C PRO A 142 -53.65 -42.11 -5.87
N ARG A 143 -53.81 -42.86 -4.77
CA ARG A 143 -54.21 -44.27 -4.80
C ARG A 143 -55.62 -44.44 -5.33
#